data_AF-A0A0X1TLM0-F1
#
_entry.id   AF-A0A0X1TLM0-F1
#
_cell.length_a   1.000
_cell.length_b   1.000
_cell.length_c   1.000
_cell.angle_alpha   90.00
_cell.angle_beta   90.00
_cell.angle_gamma   90.00
#
_symmetry.space_group_name_H-M   'P 1'
#
loop_
_entity.id
_entity.type
_entity.pdbx_description
1 polymer ?
#
loop_
_entity_poly.entity_id
_entity_poly.type
_entity_poly.pdbx_seq_one_letter_code
_entity_poly.pdbx_strand_id
1 'polypeptide(L)'
;MNVTVDHRNVEKMSDLVKVLTDEVAAFCLKWKQGLDQLLCSDVVLIVNRKRYGYELKYHYSSGPWNWLFQLELYYPNTTDFVRQIAYMKINKFMTLPMGCGFGKKVFEHLLDCSKLLPELDMIRLRSVRRAIRFWERMKFVNTKKVDGIVNEMCMKIPPTLTGYEYVYTIRPCDCERCKQEKKAELSL
;
A
#
# COMPACT_ATOMS: atom_id res chain seq x y z
N MET A 1 -6.91 -21.03 -9.29
CA MET A 1 -5.49 -21.42 -9.14
C MET A 1 -4.78 -20.28 -8.44
N ASN A 2 -4.33 -20.47 -7.19
CA ASN A 2 -3.49 -19.49 -6.50
C ASN A 2 -2.07 -19.69 -6.99
N VAL A 3 -1.56 -18.74 -7.77
CA VAL A 3 -0.15 -18.77 -8.20
C VAL A 3 0.63 -18.03 -7.12
N THR A 4 1.29 -18.80 -6.26
CA THR A 4 2.32 -18.33 -5.35
C THR A 4 3.63 -18.43 -6.09
N VAL A 5 4.35 -17.33 -6.16
CA VAL A 5 5.65 -17.27 -6.79
C VAL A 5 6.68 -17.06 -5.68
N ASP A 6 7.31 -18.16 -5.26
CA ASP A 6 8.48 -18.13 -4.39
C ASP A 6 9.71 -17.80 -5.25
N HIS A 7 9.91 -16.51 -5.52
CA HIS A 7 11.13 -16.03 -6.17
C HIS A 7 12.06 -15.47 -5.10
N ARG A 8 12.82 -16.38 -4.49
CA ARG A 8 14.00 -16.00 -3.71
C ARG A 8 14.90 -15.19 -4.65
N ASN A 9 15.01 -13.89 -4.38
CA ASN A 9 15.79 -12.89 -5.11
C ASN A 9 15.26 -12.53 -6.51
N VAL A 10 14.12 -11.85 -6.56
CA VAL A 10 13.73 -11.10 -7.77
C VAL A 10 14.68 -9.93 -7.95
N GLU A 11 15.56 -10.02 -8.95
CA GLU A 11 16.49 -8.94 -9.30
C GLU A 11 16.08 -8.21 -10.58
N LYS A 12 15.29 -8.86 -11.46
CA LYS A 12 14.97 -8.36 -12.79
C LYS A 12 13.48 -8.44 -13.11
N MET A 13 13.03 -7.55 -13.98
CA MET A 13 11.64 -7.45 -14.46
C MET A 13 11.17 -8.72 -15.14
N SER A 14 12.06 -9.39 -15.89
CA SER A 14 11.79 -10.67 -16.55
C SER A 14 11.27 -11.76 -15.60
N ASP A 15 11.65 -11.68 -14.32
CA ASP A 15 11.30 -12.68 -13.31
C ASP A 15 9.87 -12.47 -12.79
N LEU A 16 9.29 -11.28 -12.99
CA LEU A 16 7.96 -10.89 -12.51
C LEU A 16 6.88 -10.86 -13.58
N VAL A 17 7.23 -10.46 -14.82
CA VAL A 17 6.27 -10.17 -15.91
C VAL A 17 5.44 -11.39 -16.32
N LYS A 18 5.92 -12.61 -16.02
CA LYS A 18 5.15 -13.84 -16.28
C LYS A 18 3.92 -14.01 -15.36
N VAL A 19 3.86 -13.25 -14.26
CA VAL A 19 2.84 -13.46 -13.20
C VAL A 19 2.17 -12.16 -12.76
N LEU A 20 2.83 -11.03 -12.94
CA LEU A 20 2.36 -9.69 -12.58
C LEU A 20 2.09 -8.86 -13.83
N THR A 21 1.23 -7.86 -13.70
CA THR A 21 1.16 -6.77 -14.69
C THR A 21 2.45 -5.96 -14.64
N ASP A 22 2.78 -5.28 -15.74
CA ASP A 22 4.00 -4.48 -15.84
C ASP A 22 4.09 -3.40 -14.75
N GLU A 23 2.97 -2.75 -14.41
CA GLU A 23 2.87 -1.75 -13.34
C GLU A 23 3.22 -2.34 -11.96
N VAL A 24 2.70 -3.53 -11.64
CA VAL A 24 2.95 -4.19 -10.36
C VAL A 24 4.38 -4.73 -10.31
N ALA A 25 4.90 -5.23 -11.42
CA ALA A 25 6.28 -5.65 -11.52
C ALA A 25 7.26 -4.48 -11.31
N ALA A 26 7.01 -3.32 -11.94
CA ALA A 26 7.80 -2.11 -11.77
C ALA A 26 7.74 -1.61 -10.32
N PHE A 27 6.55 -1.57 -9.73
CA PHE A 27 6.35 -1.23 -8.32
C PHE A 27 7.20 -2.12 -7.40
N CYS A 28 7.11 -3.44 -7.57
CA CYS A 28 7.83 -4.41 -6.75
C CYS A 28 9.35 -4.25 -6.83
N LEU A 29 9.90 -4.06 -8.03
CA LEU A 29 11.34 -3.88 -8.21
C LEU A 29 11.84 -2.58 -7.58
N LYS A 30 11.16 -1.46 -7.85
CA LYS A 30 11.55 -0.15 -7.29
C LYS A 30 11.46 -0.17 -5.77
N TRP A 31 10.41 -0.80 -5.22
CA TRP A 31 10.24 -0.95 -3.79
C TRP A 31 11.38 -1.77 -3.19
N LYS A 32 11.68 -2.96 -3.74
CA LYS A 32 12.82 -3.79 -3.31
C LYS A 32 14.15 -3.02 -3.35
N GLN A 33 14.48 -2.38 -4.47
CA GLN A 33 15.75 -1.66 -4.64
C GLN A 33 15.96 -0.58 -3.57
N GLY A 34 14.93 0.23 -3.29
CA GLY A 34 15.05 1.22 -2.22
C GLY A 34 15.02 0.62 -0.82
N LEU A 35 14.37 -0.53 -0.60
CA LEU A 35 14.50 -1.25 0.66
C LEU A 35 15.91 -1.78 0.88
N ASP A 36 16.56 -2.35 -0.15
CA ASP A 36 17.94 -2.85 -0.08
C ASP A 36 18.90 -1.70 0.33
N GLN A 37 18.71 -0.51 -0.25
CA GLN A 37 19.48 0.70 0.07
C GLN A 37 19.18 1.25 1.47
N LEU A 38 17.90 1.37 1.85
CA LEU A 38 17.48 1.99 3.11
C LEU A 38 17.77 1.10 4.32
N LEU A 39 17.72 -0.22 4.15
CA LEU A 39 17.92 -1.19 5.22
C LEU A 39 19.34 -1.76 5.25
N CYS A 40 20.17 -1.46 4.24
CA CYS A 40 21.52 -2.00 4.09
C CYS A 40 21.54 -3.54 4.21
N SER A 41 20.56 -4.19 3.58
CA SER A 41 20.33 -5.63 3.69
C SER A 41 19.58 -6.13 2.47
N ASP A 42 19.92 -7.34 2.02
CA ASP A 42 19.19 -7.98 0.92
C ASP A 42 17.79 -8.38 1.37
N VAL A 43 16.78 -7.76 0.74
CA VAL A 43 15.38 -8.06 1.00
C VAL A 43 14.86 -9.02 -0.06
N VAL A 44 14.24 -10.10 0.39
CA VAL A 44 13.59 -11.09 -0.49
C VAL A 44 12.12 -10.72 -0.68
N LEU A 45 11.64 -10.84 -1.92
CA LEU A 45 10.25 -10.59 -2.32
C LEU A 45 9.52 -11.91 -2.59
N ILE A 46 8.36 -12.10 -1.99
CA ILE A 46 7.41 -13.16 -2.32
C ILE A 46 6.11 -12.53 -2.81
N VAL A 47 5.60 -13.03 -3.93
CA VAL A 47 4.35 -12.54 -4.52
C VAL A 47 3.32 -13.66 -4.62
N ASN A 48 2.14 -13.40 -4.08
CA ASN A 48 0.98 -14.27 -4.20
C ASN A 48 -0.11 -13.58 -4.99
N ARG A 49 -0.53 -14.18 -6.12
CA ARG A 49 -1.72 -13.72 -6.83
C ARG A 49 -2.97 -14.05 -6.02
N LYS A 50 -3.84 -13.06 -5.85
CA LYS A 50 -5.15 -13.21 -5.20
C LYS A 50 -6.26 -13.03 -6.24
N ARG A 51 -7.48 -13.41 -5.86
CA ARG A 51 -8.67 -13.26 -6.73
C ARG A 51 -8.86 -11.83 -7.23
N TYR A 52 -8.57 -10.85 -6.38
CA TYR A 52 -8.79 -9.43 -6.64
C TYR A 52 -7.51 -8.59 -6.61
N GLY A 53 -6.34 -9.19 -6.86
CA GLY A 53 -5.07 -8.45 -6.89
C GLY A 53 -3.87 -9.29 -6.47
N TYR A 54 -2.98 -8.72 -5.65
CA TYR A 54 -1.72 -9.33 -5.26
C TYR A 54 -1.44 -9.14 -3.77
N GLU A 55 -0.82 -10.13 -3.14
CA GLU A 55 -0.19 -9.99 -1.83
C GLU A 55 1.33 -10.03 -2.03
N LEU A 56 2.01 -9.00 -1.55
CA LEU A 56 3.45 -8.80 -1.67
C LEU A 56 4.07 -8.88 -0.27
N LYS A 57 5.07 -9.73 -0.10
CA LYS A 57 5.76 -9.92 1.17
C LYS A 57 7.25 -9.71 1.00
N TYR A 58 7.83 -8.93 1.91
CA TYR A 58 9.25 -8.59 1.93
C TYR A 58 9.86 -9.07 3.25
N HIS A 59 10.99 -9.75 3.22
CA HIS A 59 11.71 -10.22 4.41
C HIS A 59 13.22 -10.11 4.26
N TYR A 60 13.96 -10.08 5.37
CA TYR A 60 15.42 -10.15 5.33
C TYR A 60 15.85 -11.52 4.79
N SER A 61 16.91 -11.55 3.97
CA SER A 61 17.53 -12.78 3.49
C SER A 61 18.16 -13.62 4.61
N SER A 62 18.63 -12.99 5.70
CA SER A 62 19.47 -13.59 6.75
C SER A 62 18.76 -13.86 8.09
N GLY A 63 17.43 -13.71 8.17
CA GLY A 63 16.67 -13.83 9.42
C GLY A 63 15.57 -14.88 9.39
N PRO A 64 14.97 -15.23 10.55
CA PRO A 64 13.72 -16.00 10.58
C PRO A 64 12.67 -15.31 9.70
N TRP A 65 11.72 -16.07 9.13
CA TRP A 65 10.65 -15.64 8.20
C TRP A 65 9.64 -14.63 8.79
N ASN A 66 10.08 -13.76 9.69
CA ASN A 66 9.35 -12.63 10.19
C ASN A 66 9.32 -11.55 9.11
N TRP A 67 8.22 -11.50 8.36
CA TRP A 67 7.97 -10.49 7.33
C TRP A 67 8.28 -9.07 7.81
N LEU A 68 9.00 -8.28 7.02
CA LEU A 68 9.24 -6.86 7.27
C LEU A 68 8.07 -6.03 6.79
N PHE A 69 7.67 -6.26 5.54
CA PHE A 69 6.55 -5.59 4.91
C PHE A 69 5.62 -6.62 4.31
N GLN A 70 4.32 -6.41 4.51
CA GLN A 70 3.28 -7.17 3.85
C GLN A 70 2.27 -6.17 3.30
N LEU A 71 2.20 -6.09 1.98
CA LEU A 71 1.29 -5.24 1.24
C LEU A 71 0.28 -6.11 0.50
N GLU A 72 -0.93 -5.62 0.36
CA GLU A 72 -1.91 -6.19 -0.56
C GLU A 72 -2.38 -5.11 -1.52
N LEU A 73 -2.29 -5.39 -2.80
CA LEU A 73 -2.74 -4.54 -3.89
C LEU A 73 -4.06 -5.09 -4.41
N TYR A 74 -5.05 -4.23 -4.62
CA TYR A 74 -6.39 -4.62 -5.02
C TYR A 74 -6.86 -3.88 -6.27
N TYR A 75 -7.52 -4.63 -7.15
CA TYR A 75 -8.32 -4.07 -8.24
C TYR A 75 -9.63 -3.48 -7.70
N PRO A 76 -10.21 -2.47 -8.35
CA PRO A 76 -11.57 -2.04 -8.05
C PRO A 76 -12.56 -3.17 -8.34
N ASN A 77 -13.66 -3.21 -7.60
CA ASN A 77 -14.70 -4.22 -7.74
C ASN A 77 -15.63 -3.96 -8.95
N THR A 78 -15.15 -3.20 -9.95
CA THR A 78 -15.89 -2.86 -11.17
C THR A 78 -15.50 -3.80 -12.30
N THR A 79 -16.47 -4.07 -13.17
CA THR A 79 -16.42 -5.05 -14.26
C THR A 79 -15.67 -4.59 -15.50
N ASP A 80 -15.02 -3.43 -15.48
CA ASP A 80 -14.40 -2.85 -16.67
C ASP A 80 -13.10 -3.57 -17.06
N PHE A 81 -12.87 -3.61 -18.37
CA PHE A 81 -11.95 -4.50 -19.08
C PHE A 81 -10.47 -4.35 -18.70
N VAL A 82 -10.07 -3.30 -17.98
CA VAL A 82 -8.68 -3.07 -17.56
C VAL A 82 -8.61 -3.11 -16.03
N ARG A 83 -8.10 -4.23 -15.51
CA ARG A 83 -7.86 -4.40 -14.07
C ARG A 83 -6.59 -3.63 -13.66
N GLN A 84 -6.76 -2.42 -13.14
CA GLN A 84 -5.67 -1.61 -12.58
C GLN A 84 -5.74 -1.56 -11.06
N ILE A 85 -4.59 -1.51 -10.40
CA ILE A 85 -4.55 -1.44 -8.93
C ILE A 85 -5.09 -0.10 -8.44
N ALA A 86 -6.19 -0.13 -7.70
CA ALA A 86 -6.85 1.06 -7.15
C ALA A 86 -6.69 1.22 -5.63
N TYR A 87 -6.40 0.12 -4.91
CA TYR A 87 -6.24 0.16 -3.46
C TYR A 87 -4.99 -0.58 -3.01
N MET A 88 -4.31 -0.01 -2.02
CA MET A 88 -3.21 -0.67 -1.31
C MET A 88 -3.57 -0.83 0.16
N LYS A 89 -3.26 -1.99 0.71
CA LYS A 89 -3.43 -2.29 2.12
C LYS A 89 -2.10 -2.67 2.73
N ILE A 90 -1.72 -2.01 3.82
CA ILE A 90 -0.53 -2.36 4.60
C ILE A 90 -0.98 -3.28 5.74
N ASN A 91 -0.64 -4.57 5.62
CA ASN A 91 -0.86 -5.55 6.69
C ASN A 91 0.23 -5.50 7.76
N LYS A 92 1.47 -5.31 7.32
CA LYS A 92 2.64 -5.30 8.18
C LYS A 92 3.64 -4.28 7.67
N PHE A 93 4.18 -3.49 8.59
CA PHE A 93 5.20 -2.49 8.33
C PHE A 93 6.17 -2.46 9.51
N MET A 94 7.33 -3.07 9.34
CA MET A 94 8.34 -3.22 10.38
C MET A 94 9.73 -2.89 9.84
N THR A 95 10.42 -1.97 10.52
CA THR A 95 11.80 -1.57 10.24
C THR A 95 12.63 -1.87 11.48
N LEU A 96 13.44 -2.95 11.49
CA LEU A 96 14.29 -3.37 12.62
C LEU A 96 15.77 -3.46 12.22
N PRO A 97 16.73 -3.10 13.11
CA PRO A 97 16.52 -2.66 14.49
C PRO A 97 16.06 -1.19 14.60
N MET A 98 15.36 -0.90 15.70
CA MET A 98 14.88 0.43 16.07
C MET A 98 16.09 1.36 16.31
N GLY A 99 16.24 2.43 15.54
CA GLY A 99 17.31 3.40 15.82
C GLY A 99 17.28 4.72 15.05
N CYS A 100 16.97 4.74 13.75
CA CYS A 100 17.36 5.92 12.95
C CYS A 100 16.20 6.64 12.23
N GLY A 101 14.94 6.42 12.61
CA GLY A 101 13.82 7.12 11.95
C GLY A 101 13.58 6.70 10.49
N PHE A 102 14.10 5.55 10.06
CA PHE A 102 13.91 5.02 8.71
C PHE A 102 12.45 4.77 8.36
N GLY A 103 11.56 4.53 9.33
CA GLY A 103 10.14 4.31 9.05
C GLY A 103 9.51 5.42 8.20
N LYS A 104 9.90 6.69 8.42
CA LYS A 104 9.48 7.81 7.58
C LYS A 104 10.02 7.68 6.16
N LYS A 105 11.34 7.50 6.00
CA LYS A 105 12.00 7.35 4.68
C LYS A 105 11.49 6.16 3.89
N VAL A 106 11.27 5.04 4.57
CA VAL A 106 10.69 3.81 4.01
C VAL A 106 9.27 4.09 3.54
N PHE A 107 8.44 4.76 4.34
CA PHE A 107 7.09 5.12 3.90
C PHE A 107 7.09 6.15 2.76
N GLU A 108 7.98 7.15 2.78
CA GLU A 108 8.15 8.10 1.67
C GLU A 108 8.56 7.39 0.38
N HIS A 109 9.46 6.40 0.47
CA HIS A 109 9.81 5.54 -0.65
C HIS A 109 8.61 4.70 -1.12
N LEU A 110 7.72 4.27 -0.23
CA LEU A 110 6.51 3.53 -0.60
C LEU A 110 5.57 4.42 -1.41
N LEU A 111 5.40 5.67 -0.99
CA LEU A 111 4.63 6.68 -1.73
C LEU A 111 5.26 6.99 -3.09
N ASP A 112 6.59 7.03 -3.17
CA ASP A 112 7.26 7.26 -4.45
C ASP A 112 7.15 6.06 -5.40
N CYS A 113 7.13 4.84 -4.86
CA CYS A 113 6.83 3.63 -5.63
C CYS A 113 5.37 3.60 -6.09
N SER A 114 4.45 4.07 -5.24
CA SER A 114 3.02 4.02 -5.52
C SER A 114 2.61 4.88 -6.72
N LYS A 115 3.44 5.85 -7.13
CA LYS A 115 3.27 6.62 -8.38
C LYS A 115 3.34 5.75 -9.64
N LEU A 116 3.92 4.56 -9.56
CA LEU A 116 3.93 3.58 -10.66
C LEU A 116 2.58 2.84 -10.82
N LEU A 117 1.65 3.05 -9.88
CA LEU A 117 0.29 2.52 -9.91
C LEU A 117 -0.65 3.69 -10.20
N PRO A 118 -0.92 4.02 -11.48
CA PRO A 118 -1.57 5.28 -11.86
C PRO A 118 -2.99 5.41 -11.32
N GLU A 119 -3.67 4.28 -11.13
CA GLU A 119 -5.03 4.23 -10.61
C GLU A 119 -5.14 4.11 -9.09
N LEU A 120 -4.02 4.15 -8.36
CA LEU A 120 -4.04 3.98 -6.92
C LEU A 120 -4.64 5.20 -6.21
N ASP A 121 -5.84 5.02 -5.65
CA ASP A 121 -6.59 6.10 -4.99
C ASP A 121 -6.21 6.26 -3.52
N MET A 122 -5.93 5.14 -2.83
CA MET A 122 -5.70 5.17 -1.39
C MET A 122 -4.83 4.02 -0.87
N ILE A 123 -4.24 4.27 0.29
CA ILE A 123 -3.55 3.29 1.12
C ILE A 123 -4.31 3.16 2.44
N ARG A 124 -4.57 1.92 2.90
CA ARG A 124 -5.23 1.66 4.19
C ARG A 124 -4.42 0.75 5.09
N LEU A 125 -4.58 0.91 6.40
CA LEU A 125 -3.94 0.05 7.40
C LEU A 125 -4.73 -0.06 8.70
N ARG A 126 -4.36 -1.06 9.50
CA ARG A 126 -4.70 -1.11 10.93
C ARG A 126 -3.46 -0.78 11.73
N SER A 127 -3.58 0.16 12.65
CA SER A 127 -2.46 0.54 13.52
C SER A 127 -2.57 -0.12 14.88
N VAL A 128 -1.44 -0.58 15.40
CA VAL A 128 -1.28 -0.85 16.84
C VAL A 128 -1.21 0.47 17.61
N ARG A 129 -1.59 0.46 18.89
CA ARG A 129 -1.68 1.68 19.74
C ARG A 129 -0.40 2.53 19.74
N ARG A 130 0.78 1.89 19.73
CA ARG A 130 2.09 2.57 19.77
C ARG A 130 2.46 3.29 18.46
N ALA A 131 1.89 2.87 17.33
CA ALA A 131 2.22 3.41 16.00
C ALA A 131 1.23 4.47 15.50
N ILE A 132 0.13 4.74 16.23
CA ILE A 132 -0.91 5.69 15.80
C ILE A 132 -0.33 7.06 15.46
N ARG A 133 0.46 7.64 16.38
CA ARG A 133 1.08 8.96 16.19
C ARG A 133 2.03 8.99 14.99
N PHE A 134 2.66 7.86 14.65
CA PHE A 134 3.50 7.78 13.47
C PHE A 134 2.65 7.92 12.21
N TRP A 135 1.56 7.17 12.09
CA TRP A 135 0.66 7.24 10.93
C TRP A 135 -0.02 8.59 10.78
N GLU A 136 -0.48 9.19 11.88
CA GLU A 136 -1.05 10.55 11.88
C GLU A 136 -0.03 11.60 11.38
N ARG A 137 1.25 11.48 11.79
CA ARG A 137 2.33 12.34 11.25
C ARG A 137 2.57 12.12 9.76
N MET A 138 2.39 10.89 9.28
CA MET A 138 2.40 10.55 7.85
C MET A 138 1.08 10.88 7.14
N LYS A 139 0.19 11.66 7.78
CA LYS A 139 -1.08 12.16 7.22
C LYS A 139 -2.16 11.09 6.98
N PHE A 140 -2.06 9.94 7.64
CA PHE A 140 -3.21 9.03 7.71
C PHE A 140 -4.30 9.61 8.62
N VAL A 141 -5.54 9.47 8.19
CA VAL A 141 -6.74 9.85 8.95
C VAL A 141 -7.39 8.59 9.51
N ASN A 142 -7.78 8.61 10.78
CA ASN A 142 -8.54 7.53 11.40
C ASN A 142 -10.05 7.72 11.14
N THR A 143 -10.64 6.88 10.29
CA THR A 143 -12.04 6.96 9.89
C THR A 143 -13.04 6.66 11.02
N LYS A 144 -12.63 5.95 12.08
CA LYS A 144 -13.52 5.66 13.23
C LYS A 144 -13.65 6.82 14.22
N LYS A 145 -12.72 7.77 14.20
CA LYS A 145 -12.72 8.92 15.12
C LYS A 145 -13.31 10.18 14.50
N VAL A 146 -13.52 10.17 13.19
CA VAL A 146 -14.11 11.29 12.47
C VAL A 146 -15.57 10.92 12.22
N ASP A 147 -16.45 11.33 13.12
CA ASP A 147 -17.88 11.31 12.85
C ASP A 147 -18.14 12.20 11.62
N GLY A 148 -18.68 11.60 10.55
CA GLY A 148 -19.25 12.33 9.42
C GLY A 148 -18.30 12.82 8.32
N ILE A 149 -16.97 12.67 8.42
CA ILE A 149 -16.05 13.17 7.37
C ILE A 149 -14.92 12.17 7.11
N VAL A 150 -15.26 11.02 6.53
CA VAL A 150 -14.42 10.50 5.46
C VAL A 150 -15.38 10.10 4.35
N ASN A 151 -14.99 10.47 3.14
CA ASN A 151 -15.60 10.17 1.84
C ASN A 151 -15.80 8.66 1.56
N GLU A 152 -16.26 7.87 2.53
CA GLU A 152 -16.57 6.45 2.39
C GLU A 152 -17.71 6.22 1.39
N MET A 153 -18.53 7.25 1.12
CA MET A 153 -19.59 7.17 0.12
C MET A 153 -19.12 7.39 -1.33
N CYS A 154 -18.10 8.22 -1.62
CA CYS A 154 -17.64 8.43 -3.00
C CYS A 154 -16.46 7.52 -3.39
N MET A 155 -15.65 7.09 -2.43
CA MET A 155 -14.68 6.04 -2.65
C MET A 155 -15.40 4.70 -2.51
N LYS A 156 -15.71 3.99 -3.60
CA LYS A 156 -16.29 2.62 -3.55
C LYS A 156 -15.29 1.65 -2.90
N ILE A 157 -15.18 1.70 -1.58
CA ILE A 157 -14.27 0.87 -0.79
C ILE A 157 -14.70 -0.60 -0.97
N PRO A 158 -13.82 -1.47 -1.47
CA PRO A 158 -14.10 -2.91 -1.45
C PRO A 158 -14.45 -3.37 -0.04
N PRO A 159 -15.50 -4.19 0.17
CA PRO A 159 -15.89 -4.68 1.50
C PRO A 159 -14.75 -5.33 2.30
N THR A 160 -13.72 -5.82 1.62
CA THR A 160 -12.49 -6.39 2.21
C THR A 160 -11.62 -5.36 2.96
N LEU A 161 -11.87 -4.05 2.76
CA LEU A 161 -11.09 -2.95 3.31
C LEU A 161 -11.79 -2.15 4.42
N THR A 162 -13.06 -2.45 4.74
CA THR A 162 -13.86 -1.74 5.76
C THR A 162 -13.29 -1.82 7.18
N GLY A 163 -12.51 -2.86 7.50
CA GLY A 163 -11.83 -3.02 8.79
C GLY A 163 -10.50 -2.26 8.95
N TYR A 164 -10.07 -1.47 7.96
CA TYR A 164 -8.78 -0.79 7.95
C TYR A 164 -8.96 0.72 8.15
N GLU A 165 -8.97 1.11 9.41
CA GLU A 165 -9.48 2.40 9.89
C GLU A 165 -8.58 3.59 9.55
N TYR A 166 -7.29 3.37 9.31
CA TYR A 166 -6.38 4.45 8.92
C TYR A 166 -6.29 4.52 7.41
N VAL A 167 -6.60 5.69 6.85
CA VAL A 167 -6.64 5.95 5.41
C VAL A 167 -5.66 7.06 5.05
N TYR A 168 -4.86 6.82 4.01
CA TYR A 168 -4.07 7.83 3.31
C TYR A 168 -4.60 7.96 1.89
N THR A 169 -5.09 9.15 1.55
CA THR A 169 -5.65 9.45 0.23
C THR A 169 -4.54 9.91 -0.70
N ILE A 170 -4.32 9.19 -1.81
CA ILE A 170 -3.35 9.58 -2.85
C ILE A 170 -4.02 10.49 -3.85
N ARG A 171 -5.15 10.05 -4.41
CA ARG A 171 -5.99 10.84 -5.29
C ARG A 171 -7.24 11.27 -4.53
N PRO A 172 -7.42 12.58 -4.26
CA PRO A 172 -8.64 13.04 -3.62
C PRO A 172 -9.81 12.78 -4.55
N CYS A 173 -10.92 12.30 -3.99
CA CYS A 173 -12.14 12.13 -4.77
C CYS A 173 -12.60 13.49 -5.34
N ASP A 174 -12.93 13.48 -6.62
CA ASP A 174 -13.38 14.61 -7.43
C ASP A 174 -14.89 14.54 -7.75
N CYS A 175 -15.64 13.67 -7.08
CA CYS A 175 -17.10 13.64 -7.21
C CYS A 175 -17.70 15.00 -6.78
N GLU A 176 -18.80 15.41 -7.42
CA GLU A 176 -19.45 16.70 -7.13
C GLU A 176 -19.79 16.89 -5.64
N ARG A 177 -20.14 15.81 -4.95
CA ARG A 177 -20.38 15.82 -3.50
C ARG A 177 -19.11 16.15 -2.70
N CYS A 178 -17.97 15.55 -3.02
CA CYS A 178 -16.69 15.86 -2.38
C CYS A 178 -16.21 17.28 -2.70
N LYS A 179 -16.51 17.80 -3.89
CA LYS A 179 -16.21 19.20 -4.25
C LYS A 179 -17.04 20.19 -3.44
N GLN A 180 -18.31 19.86 -3.17
CA GLN A 180 -19.22 20.69 -2.37
C GLN A 180 -18.80 20.72 -0.89
N GLU A 181 -18.45 19.57 -0.30
CA GLU A 181 -17.99 19.50 1.10
C GLU A 181 -16.68 20.27 1.32
N LYS A 182 -15.71 20.16 0.40
CA LYS A 182 -14.47 20.97 0.45
C LYS A 182 -14.72 22.47 0.37
N LYS A 183 -15.71 22.91 -0.40
CA LYS A 183 -16.09 24.33 -0.46
C LYS A 183 -16.68 24.80 0.87
N ALA A 184 -17.44 23.96 1.56
CA ALA A 184 -18.01 24.29 2.86
C ALA A 184 -16.94 24.44 3.96
N GLU A 185 -15.92 23.57 3.97
CA GLU A 185 -14.79 23.67 4.93
C GLU A 185 -13.92 24.93 4.73
N LEU A 186 -13.74 25.37 3.47
CA LEU A 186 -12.96 26.59 3.15
C LEU A 186 -13.74 27.89 3.39
N SER A 187 -15.03 27.79 3.73
CA SER A 187 -15.92 28.93 4.00
C SER A 187 -16.08 29.23 5.49
N LEU A 188 -15.39 28.48 6.35
CA LEU A 188 -15.32 28.61 7.82
C LEU A 188 -13.94 29.13 8.24
#